data_AF-A0A832K6R5-F1
#
_entry.id   AF-A0A832K6R5-F1
#
_cell.length_a   1.000
_cell.length_b   1.000
_cell.length_c   1.000
_cell.angle_alpha   90.00
_cell.angle_beta   90.00
_cell.angle_gamma   90.00
#
_symmetry.space_group_name_H-M   'P 1'
#
loop_
_entity.id
_entity.type
_entity.pdbx_description
1 polymer ?
#
loop_
_entity_poly.entity_id
_entity_poly.type
_entity_poly.pdbx_seq_one_letter_code
_entity_poly.pdbx_strand_id
1 'polypeptide(L)'
;MKKTRNTRNRDKIGYLKYTGTLTFSSENRSRVNPVHDLVRSLAEYQRYKGRRDGYYSFTSGQVTLLNEVQHDDEVKLYLEFKSARPRFIDLLVEAALKQAEECILAFSIKGDSINFKALKEVSGLVDDGVGDESENFNVALPLEGASVKVAAYPKASMLSLLASLNRESLKPSEILRILFRKVLKK
;
A
#
# COMPACT_ATOMS: atom_id res chain seq x y z
N MET A 1 -16.22 -17.53 37.19
CA MET A 1 -15.45 -16.33 36.80
C MET A 1 -15.43 -16.22 35.28
N LYS A 2 -16.09 -15.21 34.71
CA LYS A 2 -16.15 -14.97 33.26
C LYS A 2 -14.78 -14.48 32.77
N LYS A 3 -14.11 -15.26 31.91
CA LYS A 3 -12.95 -14.78 31.13
C LYS A 3 -13.44 -13.80 30.07
N THR A 4 -13.39 -12.51 30.37
CA THR A 4 -13.55 -11.44 29.38
C THR A 4 -12.37 -11.51 28.41
N ARG A 5 -12.55 -12.24 27.31
CA ARG A 5 -11.64 -12.19 26.17
C ARG A 5 -11.62 -10.75 25.66
N ASN A 6 -10.50 -10.07 25.88
CA ASN A 6 -10.24 -8.73 25.35
C ASN A 6 -10.01 -8.84 23.83
N THR A 7 -11.09 -8.92 23.06
CA THR A 7 -11.12 -9.01 21.59
C THR A 7 -11.04 -7.66 20.89
N ARG A 8 -10.93 -6.54 21.63
CA ARG A 8 -11.07 -5.19 21.06
C ARG A 8 -9.88 -4.67 20.26
N ASN A 9 -8.73 -5.35 20.27
CA ASN A 9 -7.51 -4.84 19.60
C ASN A 9 -7.06 -5.61 18.35
N ARG A 10 -7.82 -6.62 17.87
CA ARG A 10 -7.33 -7.46 16.77
C ARG A 10 -7.46 -6.88 15.36
N ASP A 11 -8.36 -5.93 15.07
CA ASP A 11 -8.61 -5.55 13.66
C ASP A 11 -8.93 -4.06 13.41
N LYS A 12 -8.35 -3.10 14.15
CA LYS A 12 -8.49 -1.67 13.76
C LYS A 12 -8.01 -1.41 12.32
N ILE A 13 -7.02 -2.18 11.86
CA ILE A 13 -6.45 -2.14 10.50
C ILE A 13 -7.48 -2.60 9.45
N GLY A 14 -8.33 -3.57 9.77
CA GLY A 14 -9.34 -4.12 8.85
C GLY A 14 -10.43 -3.12 8.44
N TYR A 15 -10.61 -2.05 9.22
CA TYR A 15 -11.59 -0.99 8.96
C TYR A 15 -10.98 0.25 8.31
N LEU A 16 -9.66 0.34 8.20
CA LEU A 16 -9.01 1.45 7.53
C LEU A 16 -9.23 1.36 6.03
N LYS A 17 -9.66 2.48 5.46
CA LYS A 17 -9.75 2.69 4.03
C LYS A 17 -8.49 3.40 3.57
N TYR A 18 -7.79 2.82 2.62
CA TYR A 18 -6.54 3.38 2.10
C TYR A 18 -6.78 4.07 0.76
N THR A 19 -5.99 5.09 0.53
CA THR A 19 -5.83 5.75 -0.77
C THR A 19 -4.35 5.85 -1.08
N GLY A 20 -3.99 5.55 -2.31
CA GLY A 20 -2.60 5.53 -2.73
C GLY A 20 -2.46 5.23 -4.20
N THR A 21 -1.21 5.06 -4.62
CA THR A 21 -0.86 4.71 -5.98
C THR A 21 -0.16 3.38 -6.09
N LEU A 22 -0.39 2.70 -7.21
CA LEU A 22 0.37 1.54 -7.62
C LEU A 22 0.99 1.83 -8.98
N THR A 23 2.29 1.54 -9.08
CA THR A 23 3.06 1.68 -10.30
C THR A 23 3.67 0.34 -10.68
N PHE A 24 3.51 -0.11 -11.92
CA PHE A 24 4.19 -1.30 -12.41
C PHE A 24 4.47 -1.20 -13.90
N SER A 25 5.45 -1.97 -14.36
CA SER A 25 5.87 -2.06 -15.75
C SER A 25 5.38 -3.38 -16.35
N SER A 26 4.66 -3.32 -17.48
CA SER A 26 4.24 -4.52 -18.21
C SER A 26 5.07 -4.72 -19.48
N GLU A 27 5.64 -5.91 -19.64
CA GLU A 27 6.55 -6.27 -20.75
C GLU A 27 5.83 -6.52 -22.09
N ASN A 28 4.49 -6.43 -22.15
CA ASN A 28 3.73 -6.84 -23.33
C ASN A 28 3.11 -5.65 -24.09
N ARG A 29 3.84 -5.16 -25.12
CA ARG A 29 3.34 -4.17 -26.11
C ARG A 29 2.05 -4.59 -26.84
N SER A 30 1.79 -5.89 -26.94
CA SER A 30 0.71 -6.47 -27.78
C SER A 30 -0.68 -6.38 -27.15
N ARG A 31 -0.79 -5.99 -25.87
CA ARG A 31 -2.07 -5.93 -25.16
C ARG A 31 -2.76 -4.60 -25.45
N VAL A 32 -3.94 -4.71 -26.06
CA VAL A 32 -4.78 -3.59 -26.51
C VAL A 32 -5.16 -2.62 -25.37
N ASN A 33 -5.02 -3.02 -24.09
CA ASN A 33 -5.22 -2.15 -22.93
C ASN A 33 -4.68 -2.79 -21.62
N PRO A 34 -3.49 -2.42 -21.12
CA PRO A 34 -2.89 -3.05 -19.93
C PRO A 34 -3.68 -2.79 -18.63
N VAL A 35 -4.46 -1.71 -18.56
CA VAL A 35 -5.38 -1.46 -17.43
C VAL A 35 -6.57 -2.42 -17.47
N HIS A 36 -7.10 -2.71 -18.65
CA HIS A 36 -8.17 -3.70 -18.80
C HIS A 36 -7.72 -5.08 -18.32
N ASP A 37 -6.48 -5.47 -18.61
CA ASP A 37 -5.93 -6.74 -18.16
C ASP A 37 -5.75 -6.78 -16.64
N LEU A 38 -5.28 -5.70 -16.03
CA LEU A 38 -5.25 -5.58 -14.57
C LEU A 38 -6.65 -5.73 -13.97
N VAL A 39 -7.65 -5.01 -14.51
CA VAL A 39 -9.04 -5.07 -14.03
C VAL A 39 -9.60 -6.48 -14.18
N ARG A 40 -9.32 -7.16 -15.30
CA ARG A 40 -9.71 -8.54 -15.54
C ARG A 40 -9.06 -9.48 -14.52
N SER A 41 -7.75 -9.37 -14.30
CA SER A 41 -7.04 -10.17 -13.30
C SER A 41 -7.54 -9.91 -11.89
N LEU A 42 -7.87 -8.67 -11.54
CA LEU A 42 -8.45 -8.34 -10.23
C LEU A 42 -9.87 -8.88 -10.07
N ALA A 43 -10.65 -8.94 -11.15
CA ALA A 43 -12.00 -9.50 -11.16
C ALA A 43 -12.04 -11.01 -10.91
N GLU A 44 -10.92 -11.73 -11.10
CA GLU A 44 -10.77 -13.14 -10.69
C GLU A 44 -10.85 -13.32 -9.17
N TYR A 45 -10.49 -12.28 -8.41
CA TYR A 45 -10.38 -12.33 -6.93
C TYR A 45 -11.44 -11.52 -6.19
N GLN A 46 -12.08 -10.57 -6.87
CA GLN A 46 -13.06 -9.64 -6.30
C GLN A 46 -14.22 -9.42 -7.25
N ARG A 47 -15.43 -9.38 -6.70
CA ARG A 47 -16.61 -9.01 -7.47
C ARG A 47 -16.49 -7.58 -8.00
N TYR A 48 -16.35 -7.45 -9.30
CA TYR A 48 -16.45 -6.20 -10.06
C TYR A 48 -17.89 -5.69 -10.06
N LYS A 49 -18.05 -4.39 -9.85
CA LYS A 49 -19.35 -3.69 -9.75
C LYS A 49 -19.65 -2.81 -10.95
N GLY A 50 -18.67 -2.58 -11.82
CA GLY A 50 -18.80 -1.72 -13.00
C GLY A 50 -17.83 -0.54 -12.99
N ARG A 51 -17.90 0.25 -14.06
CA ARG A 51 -17.09 1.44 -14.30
C ARG A 51 -17.97 2.68 -14.24
N ARG A 52 -17.53 3.73 -13.55
CA ARG A 52 -18.21 5.04 -13.50
C ARG A 52 -17.19 6.15 -13.28
N ASP A 53 -17.31 7.25 -14.03
CA ASP A 53 -16.49 8.46 -13.89
C ASP A 53 -14.97 8.18 -13.90
N GLY A 54 -14.53 7.24 -14.74
CA GLY A 54 -13.13 6.81 -14.84
C GLY A 54 -12.70 5.73 -13.83
N TYR A 55 -13.48 5.49 -12.76
CA TYR A 55 -13.19 4.50 -11.73
C TYR A 55 -13.74 3.12 -12.08
N TYR A 56 -12.91 2.09 -11.86
CA TYR A 56 -13.29 0.68 -11.82
C TYR A 56 -13.64 0.31 -10.37
N SER A 57 -14.90 -0.04 -10.13
CA SER A 57 -15.40 -0.31 -8.79
C SER A 57 -15.47 -1.79 -8.48
N PHE A 58 -15.00 -2.16 -7.29
CA PHE A 58 -15.04 -3.52 -6.76
C PHE A 58 -15.74 -3.54 -5.40
N THR A 59 -15.98 -4.73 -4.87
CA THR A 59 -16.64 -4.88 -3.57
C THR A 59 -15.81 -4.33 -2.41
N SER A 60 -14.49 -4.38 -2.51
CA SER A 60 -13.57 -4.01 -1.43
C SER A 60 -12.70 -2.77 -1.71
N GLY A 61 -12.94 -2.06 -2.82
CA GLY A 61 -12.17 -0.87 -3.20
C GLY A 61 -12.51 -0.36 -4.60
N GLN A 62 -11.86 0.73 -4.98
CA GLN A 62 -11.95 1.31 -6.32
C GLN A 62 -10.54 1.55 -6.85
N VAL A 63 -10.37 1.47 -8.17
CA VAL A 63 -9.12 1.76 -8.87
C VAL A 63 -9.41 2.68 -10.04
N THR A 64 -8.55 3.66 -10.29
CA THR A 64 -8.57 4.47 -11.51
C THR A 64 -7.17 4.53 -12.11
N LEU A 65 -7.09 4.61 -13.43
CA LEU A 65 -5.86 4.96 -14.12
C LEU A 65 -5.64 6.47 -14.01
N LEU A 66 -4.50 6.88 -13.47
CA LEU A 66 -4.07 8.28 -13.46
C LEU A 66 -3.27 8.62 -14.72
N ASN A 67 -2.32 7.76 -15.05
CA ASN A 67 -1.43 7.97 -16.19
C ASN A 67 -0.92 6.64 -16.73
N GLU A 68 -0.60 6.63 -18.02
CA GLU A 68 0.05 5.53 -18.71
C GLU A 68 1.24 6.12 -19.47
N VAL A 69 2.43 5.59 -19.22
CA VAL A 69 3.65 6.00 -19.91
C VAL A 69 4.18 4.80 -20.67
N GLN A 70 4.30 4.94 -21.98
CA GLN A 70 4.87 3.93 -22.85
C GLN A 70 6.33 4.29 -23.14
N HIS A 71 7.23 3.36 -22.84
CA HIS A 71 8.61 3.38 -23.31
C HIS A 71 8.80 2.24 -24.30
N ASP A 72 9.99 2.17 -24.93
CA ASP A 72 10.24 1.18 -25.95
C ASP A 72 9.87 -0.22 -25.45
N ASP A 73 10.39 -0.77 -24.36
CA ASP A 73 10.06 -2.19 -24.04
C ASP A 73 9.06 -2.38 -22.90
N GLU A 74 8.40 -1.29 -22.48
CA GLU A 74 7.54 -1.33 -21.30
C GLU A 74 6.36 -0.36 -21.33
N VAL A 75 5.28 -0.75 -20.66
CA VAL A 75 4.20 0.15 -20.28
C VAL A 75 4.15 0.33 -18.78
N LYS A 76 4.37 1.57 -18.33
CA LYS A 76 4.29 1.96 -16.93
C LYS A 76 2.92 2.53 -16.60
N LEU A 77 2.20 1.84 -15.74
CA LEU A 77 0.86 2.25 -15.30
C LEU A 77 0.93 2.95 -13.96
N TYR A 78 0.27 4.10 -13.83
CA TYR A 78 0.10 4.82 -12.57
C TYR A 78 -1.37 4.76 -12.18
N LEU A 79 -1.66 4.01 -11.14
CA LEU A 79 -3.04 3.76 -10.69
C LEU A 79 -3.25 4.47 -9.38
N GLU A 80 -4.44 5.01 -9.16
CA GLU A 80 -4.90 5.41 -7.85
C GLU A 80 -5.92 4.38 -7.36
N PHE A 81 -5.79 3.91 -6.11
CA PHE A 81 -6.83 3.16 -5.44
C PHE A 81 -7.46 4.00 -4.34
N LYS A 82 -8.77 3.85 -4.14
CA LYS A 82 -9.56 4.59 -3.14
C LYS A 82 -10.49 3.66 -2.38
N SER A 83 -10.79 4.04 -1.13
CA SER A 83 -11.66 3.27 -0.23
C SER A 83 -11.28 1.78 -0.11
N ALA A 84 -10.00 1.46 -0.30
CA ALA A 84 -9.50 0.10 -0.33
C ALA A 84 -9.42 -0.48 1.08
N ARG A 85 -9.96 -1.68 1.29
CA ARG A 85 -9.66 -2.47 2.49
C ARG A 85 -8.26 -3.09 2.38
N PRO A 86 -7.59 -3.47 3.49
CA PRO A 86 -6.23 -4.03 3.42
C PRO A 86 -6.08 -5.17 2.41
N ARG A 87 -7.01 -6.15 2.44
CA ARG A 87 -7.00 -7.28 1.50
C ARG A 87 -7.15 -6.87 0.03
N PHE A 88 -7.80 -5.74 -0.25
CA PHE A 88 -7.93 -5.25 -1.62
C PHE A 88 -6.58 -4.82 -2.19
N ILE A 89 -5.72 -4.22 -1.35
CA ILE A 89 -4.36 -3.82 -1.76
C ILE A 89 -3.53 -5.05 -2.09
N ASP A 90 -3.63 -6.11 -1.30
CA ASP A 90 -2.94 -7.38 -1.57
C ASP A 90 -3.32 -7.94 -2.95
N LEU A 91 -4.63 -7.99 -3.23
CA LEU A 91 -5.14 -8.51 -4.50
C LEU A 91 -4.78 -7.62 -5.69
N LEU A 92 -4.72 -6.30 -5.48
CA LEU A 92 -4.30 -5.35 -6.48
C LEU A 92 -2.82 -5.55 -6.85
N VAL A 93 -1.95 -5.72 -5.85
CA VAL A 93 -0.53 -6.04 -6.06
C VAL A 93 -0.37 -7.40 -6.72
N GLU A 94 -1.11 -8.43 -6.28
CA GLU A 94 -1.08 -9.76 -6.89
C GLU A 94 -1.50 -9.72 -8.37
N ALA A 95 -2.55 -8.96 -8.72
CA ALA A 95 -2.98 -8.76 -10.09
C ALA A 95 -1.95 -8.01 -10.96
N ALA A 96 -1.21 -7.06 -10.38
CA ALA A 96 -0.14 -6.36 -11.07
C ALA A 96 1.08 -7.27 -11.31
N LEU A 97 1.48 -8.06 -10.32
CA LEU A 97 2.61 -8.99 -10.42
C LEU A 97 2.35 -10.22 -11.32
N LYS A 98 1.13 -10.41 -11.81
CA LYS A 98 0.85 -11.31 -12.95
C LYS A 98 1.36 -10.77 -14.28
N GLN A 99 1.56 -9.45 -14.37
CA GLN A 99 1.89 -8.73 -15.60
C GLN A 99 3.28 -8.08 -15.57
N ALA A 100 3.92 -8.10 -14.40
CA ALA A 100 5.19 -7.46 -14.08
C ALA A 100 5.99 -8.34 -13.11
N GLU A 101 7.31 -8.25 -13.12
CA GLU A 101 8.15 -8.87 -12.10
C GLU A 101 8.14 -8.08 -10.78
N GLU A 102 8.02 -6.76 -10.87
CA GLU A 102 8.03 -5.82 -9.75
C GLU A 102 6.92 -4.77 -9.87
N CYS A 103 6.45 -4.27 -8.73
CA CYS A 103 5.62 -3.08 -8.62
C CYS A 103 6.04 -2.18 -7.46
N ILE A 104 5.76 -0.89 -7.59
CA ILE A 104 5.95 0.12 -6.55
C ILE A 104 4.59 0.54 -6.01
N LEU A 105 4.35 0.25 -4.74
CA LEU A 105 3.16 0.65 -4.01
C LEU A 105 3.47 1.88 -3.15
N ALA A 106 2.67 2.94 -3.29
CA ALA A 106 2.75 4.11 -2.43
C ALA A 106 1.38 4.44 -1.80
N PHE A 107 1.31 4.77 -0.52
CA PHE A 107 0.10 5.31 0.07
C PHE A 107 0.39 6.14 1.32
N SER A 108 -0.55 7.00 1.70
CA SER A 108 -0.43 7.82 2.89
C SER A 108 -1.55 7.55 3.87
N ILE A 109 -1.24 7.74 5.14
CA ILE A 109 -2.11 7.45 6.27
C ILE A 109 -2.05 8.62 7.22
N LYS A 110 -3.23 9.15 7.54
CA LYS A 110 -3.40 10.27 8.44
C LYS A 110 -4.17 9.83 9.68
N GLY A 111 -3.68 10.16 10.86
CA GLY A 111 -4.39 9.93 12.12
C GLY A 111 -3.56 10.25 13.35
N ASP A 112 -4.20 10.82 14.36
CA ASP A 112 -3.55 11.25 15.62
C ASP A 112 -3.11 10.08 16.51
N SER A 113 -3.52 8.86 16.16
CA SER A 113 -3.12 7.63 16.84
C SER A 113 -1.73 7.11 16.44
N ILE A 114 -1.05 7.77 15.49
CA ILE A 114 0.31 7.40 15.06
C ILE A 114 1.32 7.78 16.14
N ASN A 115 2.08 6.79 16.61
CA ASN A 115 3.18 6.96 17.54
C ASN A 115 4.49 7.10 16.74
N PHE A 116 4.84 8.35 16.41
CA PHE A 116 6.06 8.66 15.65
C PHE A 116 7.35 8.32 16.41
N LYS A 117 7.32 8.38 17.74
CA LYS A 117 8.44 7.95 18.58
C LYS A 117 8.71 6.46 18.41
N ALA A 118 7.67 5.64 18.52
CA ALA A 118 7.80 4.21 18.27
C ALA A 118 8.25 3.91 16.83
N LEU A 119 7.81 4.69 15.83
CA LEU A 119 8.26 4.53 14.45
C LEU A 119 9.77 4.78 14.28
N LYS A 120 10.33 5.82 14.94
CA LYS A 120 11.79 6.05 14.96
C LYS A 120 12.53 4.85 15.56
N GLU A 121 12.01 4.25 16.63
CA GLU A 121 12.61 3.09 17.30
C GLU A 121 12.59 1.80 16.47
N VAL A 122 11.62 1.60 15.56
CA VAL A 122 11.58 0.42 14.68
C VAL A 122 12.74 0.40 13.68
N SER A 123 13.24 1.58 13.31
CA SER A 123 14.13 1.73 12.17
C SER A 123 15.53 1.18 12.40
N GLY A 124 16.13 1.34 13.59
CA GLY A 124 17.55 1.05 13.86
C GLY A 124 18.56 1.79 12.95
N LEU A 125 18.07 2.45 11.91
CA LEU A 125 18.71 3.08 10.76
C LEU A 125 17.86 4.32 10.47
N VAL A 126 18.03 5.33 11.33
CA VAL A 126 17.60 6.69 11.00
C VAL A 126 18.71 7.23 10.12
N ASP A 127 18.46 7.30 8.80
CA ASP A 127 19.36 8.00 7.88
C ASP A 127 19.52 9.45 8.36
N ASP A 128 20.76 9.90 8.35
CA ASP A 128 21.29 11.13 8.95
C ASP A 128 20.32 12.33 9.02
N GLY A 129 20.11 12.83 10.24
CA GLY A 129 19.41 14.09 10.50
C GLY A 129 18.25 13.95 11.48
N VAL A 130 18.55 13.63 12.75
CA VAL A 130 17.57 13.77 13.84
C VAL A 130 17.39 15.26 14.12
N GLY A 131 16.49 15.86 13.34
CA GLY A 131 15.70 16.98 13.80
C GLY A 131 14.78 16.59 14.95
N ASP A 132 14.29 17.59 15.67
CA ASP A 132 13.50 17.48 16.90
C ASP A 132 12.30 16.52 16.75
N GLU A 133 11.64 16.09 17.85
CA GLU A 133 10.50 15.13 17.81
C GLU A 133 9.32 15.58 16.89
N SER A 134 9.33 16.84 16.44
CA SER A 134 8.36 17.45 15.53
C SER A 134 8.76 17.49 14.04
N GLU A 135 9.97 17.05 13.70
CA GLU A 135 10.50 17.14 12.33
C GLU A 135 10.15 15.92 11.48
N ASN A 136 10.12 16.13 10.17
CA ASN A 136 9.88 15.05 9.21
C ASN A 136 11.09 14.13 9.17
N PHE A 137 10.87 12.82 9.07
CA PHE A 137 11.96 11.85 9.00
C PHE A 137 11.59 10.67 8.11
N ASN A 138 12.61 9.94 7.64
CA ASN A 138 12.43 8.73 6.86
C ASN A 138 12.94 7.52 7.64
N VAL A 139 12.29 6.39 7.45
CA VAL A 139 12.63 5.10 8.03
C VAL A 139 12.67 4.05 6.92
N ALA A 140 13.77 3.33 6.82
CA ALA A 140 13.81 2.08 6.06
C ALA A 140 13.36 0.94 6.97
N LEU A 141 12.44 0.11 6.49
CA LEU A 141 12.01 -1.11 7.17
C LEU A 141 12.59 -2.30 6.40
N PRO A 142 13.63 -2.97 6.92
CA PRO A 142 14.14 -4.18 6.30
C PRO A 142 13.10 -5.29 6.48
N LEU A 143 12.43 -5.65 5.40
CA LEU A 143 11.45 -6.73 5.35
C LEU A 143 11.87 -7.71 4.25
N GLU A 144 11.71 -9.01 4.50
CA GLU A 144 12.12 -10.05 3.55
C GLU A 144 11.46 -9.85 2.18
N GLY A 145 12.29 -9.82 1.14
CA GLY A 145 11.86 -9.66 -0.25
C GLY A 145 11.25 -8.30 -0.58
N ALA A 146 11.22 -7.31 0.31
CA ALA A 146 10.59 -6.02 0.07
C ALA A 146 11.47 -4.84 0.52
N SER A 147 11.63 -3.84 -0.34
CA SER A 147 12.25 -2.57 0.05
C SER A 147 11.15 -1.60 0.47
N VAL A 148 11.02 -1.34 1.78
CA VAL A 148 9.98 -0.47 2.33
C VAL A 148 10.60 0.77 2.95
N LYS A 149 10.21 1.94 2.44
CA LYS A 149 10.52 3.26 2.99
C LYS A 149 9.27 3.88 3.57
N VAL A 150 9.39 4.47 4.76
CA VAL A 150 8.32 5.18 5.44
C VAL A 150 8.77 6.60 5.70
N ALA A 151 8.07 7.57 5.11
CA ALA A 151 8.23 8.98 5.41
C ALA A 151 7.21 9.37 6.50
N ALA A 152 7.66 10.04 7.54
CA ALA A 152 6.85 10.47 8.66
C ALA A 152 6.74 11.99 8.70
N TYR A 153 5.52 12.48 8.94
CA TYR A 153 5.19 13.90 9.02
C TYR A 153 4.43 14.17 10.35
N PRO A 154 5.14 14.28 11.49
CA PRO A 154 4.50 14.37 12.81
C PRO A 154 3.51 15.53 12.94
N LYS A 155 3.86 16.73 12.44
CA LYS A 155 3.00 17.92 12.47
C LYS A 155 1.69 17.76 11.70
N ALA A 156 1.66 16.87 10.71
CA ALA A 156 0.47 16.58 9.90
C ALA A 156 -0.30 15.33 10.41
N SER A 157 0.15 14.70 11.49
CA SER A 157 -0.31 13.38 11.95
C SER A 157 -0.35 12.37 10.80
N MET A 158 0.68 12.36 9.95
CA MET A 158 0.69 11.57 8.71
C MET A 158 1.96 10.73 8.57
N LEU A 159 1.82 9.55 7.97
CA LEU A 159 2.93 8.76 7.44
C LEU A 159 2.62 8.37 5.99
N SER A 160 3.66 8.26 5.17
CA SER A 160 3.60 7.77 3.80
C SER A 160 4.49 6.55 3.69
N LEU A 161 3.99 5.50 3.04
CA LEU A 161 4.72 4.29 2.76
C LEU A 161 5.00 4.22 1.27
N LEU A 162 6.22 3.82 0.93
CA LEU A 162 6.66 3.47 -0.41
C LEU A 162 7.30 2.07 -0.33
N ALA A 163 6.78 1.11 -1.08
CA ALA A 163 7.28 -0.26 -1.10
C ALA A 163 7.56 -0.73 -2.53
N SER A 164 8.75 -1.25 -2.77
CA SER A 164 9.08 -2.07 -3.94
C SER A 164 8.76 -3.52 -3.62
N LEU A 165 7.89 -4.14 -4.42
CA LEU A 165 7.30 -5.45 -4.19
C LEU A 165 7.43 -6.33 -5.43
N ASN A 166 7.84 -7.58 -5.23
CA ASN A 166 7.85 -8.67 -6.19
C ASN A 166 7.03 -9.86 -5.66
N ARG A 167 7.05 -10.99 -6.36
CA ARG A 167 6.27 -12.19 -5.98
C ARG A 167 6.73 -12.87 -4.68
N GLU A 168 7.96 -12.62 -4.25
CA GLU A 168 8.55 -13.17 -3.03
C GLU A 168 8.39 -12.23 -1.83
N SER A 169 8.00 -10.97 -2.07
CA SER A 169 7.75 -9.98 -1.02
C SER A 169 6.61 -10.37 -0.09
N LEU A 170 6.70 -9.87 1.16
CA LEU A 170 5.56 -9.84 2.07
C LEU A 170 4.36 -9.11 1.46
N LYS A 171 3.14 -9.57 1.80
CA LYS A 171 1.91 -8.92 1.35
C LYS A 171 1.79 -7.51 1.93
N PRO A 172 1.24 -6.53 1.18
CA PRO A 172 1.00 -5.18 1.68
C PRO A 172 0.28 -5.14 3.03
N SER A 173 -0.73 -5.99 3.24
CA SER A 173 -1.48 -6.07 4.50
C SER A 173 -0.62 -6.57 5.68
N GLU A 174 0.38 -7.41 5.43
CA GLU A 174 1.33 -7.87 6.45
C GLU A 174 2.34 -6.78 6.79
N ILE A 175 2.87 -6.07 5.79
CA ILE A 175 3.70 -4.87 5.98
C ILE A 175 2.97 -3.85 6.86
N LEU A 176 1.72 -3.54 6.52
CA LEU A 176 0.85 -2.67 7.30
C LEU A 176 0.65 -3.19 8.74
N ARG A 177 0.46 -4.50 8.90
CA ARG A 177 0.28 -5.10 10.22
C ARG A 177 1.55 -4.99 11.08
N ILE A 178 2.72 -5.20 10.50
CA ILE A 178 4.02 -5.06 11.18
C ILE A 178 4.21 -3.61 11.60
N LEU A 179 3.99 -2.67 10.67
CA LEU A 179 4.05 -1.24 10.93
C LEU A 179 3.14 -0.86 12.11
N PHE A 180 1.84 -1.16 12.01
CA PHE A 180 0.86 -0.73 13.01
C PHE A 180 0.93 -1.44 14.35
N ARG A 181 1.40 -2.69 14.41
CA ARG A 181 1.65 -3.35 15.69
C ARG A 181 2.66 -2.58 16.54
N LYS A 182 3.62 -1.94 15.89
CA LYS A 182 4.69 -1.20 16.55
C LYS A 182 4.33 0.28 16.75
N VAL A 183 3.59 0.89 15.82
CA VAL A 183 3.44 2.36 15.77
C VAL A 183 2.05 2.89 16.07
N LEU A 184 1.02 2.07 16.30
CA LEU A 184 -0.27 2.58 16.80
C LEU A 184 -0.30 2.57 18.33
N LYS A 185 -0.78 3.68 18.92
CA LYS A 185 -1.06 3.74 20.37
C LYS A 185 -2.12 2.70 20.73
N LYS A 186 -1.85 1.87 21.75
CA LYS A 186 -2.78 0.87 22.28
C LYS A 186 -4.00 1.51 22.93
#